data_AF-A0ABC8BJS7-F1
#
_entry.id   AF-A0ABC8BJS7-F1
#
_cell.length_a   1.000
_cell.length_b   1.000
_cell.length_c   1.000
_cell.angle_alpha   90.00
_cell.angle_beta   90.00
_cell.angle_gamma   90.00
#
_symmetry.space_group_name_H-M   'P 1'
#
loop_
_entity.id
_entity.type
_entity.pdbx_description
1 polymer ?
#
loop_
_entity_poly.entity_id
_entity_poly.type
_entity_poly.pdbx_seq_one_letter_code
_entity_poly.pdbx_strand_id
1 'polypeptide(L)' 'MKKDKGCRLHFGLGAQQVKEAMTAVGIDDFAGWVLSDKNDPESRQGLRYEQFIAVLINGVNQLNARLELLEKQSDV' A
#
# COMPACT_ATOMS: atom_id res chain seq x y z
N MET A 1 -30.02 3.29 -17.40
CA MET A 1 -28.95 2.30 -17.15
C MET A 1 -29.30 1.47 -15.93
N LYS A 2 -29.56 0.17 -16.10
CA LYS A 2 -29.61 -0.76 -14.94
C LYS A 2 -28.19 -0.82 -14.37
N LYS A 3 -28.04 -0.57 -13.06
CA LYS A 3 -26.78 -0.81 -12.36
C LYS A 3 -26.75 -2.28 -11.95
N ASP A 4 -26.03 -3.10 -12.69
CA ASP A 4 -25.77 -4.48 -12.26
C ASP A 4 -24.95 -4.45 -10.95
N LYS A 5 -25.18 -5.44 -10.07
CA LYS A 5 -24.47 -5.52 -8.78
C LYS A 5 -22.98 -5.72 -9.06
N GLY A 6 -22.12 -4.86 -8.49
CA GLY A 6 -20.66 -4.98 -8.62
C GLY A 6 -19.99 -4.05 -9.65
N CYS A 7 -20.73 -3.15 -10.30
CA CYS A 7 -20.17 -2.24 -11.32
C CYS A 7 -19.55 -0.95 -10.77
N ARG A 8 -19.28 -0.85 -9.46
CA ARG A 8 -18.63 0.37 -8.91
C ARG A 8 -17.13 0.30 -9.20
N LEU A 9 -16.56 1.42 -9.58
CA LEU A 9 -15.11 1.55 -9.67
C LEU A 9 -14.54 1.57 -8.26
N HIS A 10 -13.57 0.69 -7.99
CA HIS A 10 -12.85 0.61 -6.73
C HIS A 10 -11.39 0.96 -6.97
N PHE A 11 -10.93 2.02 -6.31
CA PHE A 11 -9.51 2.37 -6.30
C PHE A 11 -8.82 1.63 -5.16
N GLY A 12 -7.63 1.12 -5.42
CA GLY A 12 -6.91 0.33 -4.44
C GLY A 12 -5.60 -0.21 -4.99
N LEU A 13 -4.88 -0.91 -4.11
CA LEU A 13 -3.65 -1.62 -4.41
C LEU A 13 -3.95 -3.10 -4.72
N GLY A 14 -3.16 -3.71 -5.58
CA GLY A 14 -3.15 -5.15 -5.78
C GLY A 14 -2.38 -5.86 -4.65
N ALA A 15 -2.93 -6.94 -4.09
CA ALA A 15 -2.27 -7.65 -2.99
C ALA A 15 -0.90 -8.23 -3.41
N GLN A 16 -0.79 -8.72 -4.65
CA GLN A 16 0.46 -9.24 -5.22
C GLN A 16 1.50 -8.13 -5.37
N GLN A 17 1.10 -6.94 -5.82
CA GLN A 17 2.00 -5.78 -5.92
C GLN A 17 2.52 -5.36 -4.55
N VAL A 18 1.68 -5.43 -3.51
CA VAL A 18 2.13 -5.19 -2.12
C VAL A 18 3.14 -6.25 -1.70
N LYS A 19 2.92 -7.54 -2.00
CA LYS A 19 3.88 -8.61 -1.67
C LYS A 19 5.22 -8.42 -2.38
N GLU A 20 5.21 -8.02 -3.63
CA GLU A 20 6.40 -7.68 -4.40
C GLU A 20 7.15 -6.50 -3.77
N ALA A 21 6.43 -5.42 -3.41
CA ALA A 21 7.02 -4.26 -2.76
C ALA A 21 7.63 -4.61 -1.39
N MET A 22 6.94 -5.42 -0.57
CA MET A 22 7.48 -5.95 0.69
C MET A 22 8.78 -6.72 0.46
N THR A 23 8.79 -7.62 -0.52
CA THR A 23 9.96 -8.44 -0.87
C THR A 23 11.13 -7.57 -1.33
N ALA A 24 10.88 -6.56 -2.15
CA ALA A 24 11.89 -5.63 -2.65
C ALA A 24 12.60 -4.83 -1.54
N VAL A 25 11.93 -4.60 -0.41
CA VAL A 25 12.51 -3.92 0.77
C VAL A 25 12.94 -4.88 1.88
N GLY A 26 12.94 -6.19 1.62
CA GLY A 26 13.39 -7.20 2.58
C GLY A 26 12.42 -7.45 3.73
N ILE A 27 11.14 -7.12 3.57
CA ILE A 27 10.08 -7.40 4.55
C ILE A 27 9.31 -8.64 4.10
N ASP A 28 9.23 -9.64 4.97
CA ASP A 28 8.48 -10.88 4.75
C ASP A 28 7.14 -10.90 5.50
N ASP A 29 7.09 -10.28 6.68
CA ASP A 29 5.92 -10.19 7.55
C ASP A 29 5.40 -8.75 7.71
N PHE A 30 4.31 -8.45 7.03
CA PHE A 30 3.56 -7.21 7.18
C PHE A 30 2.07 -7.53 7.31
N ALA A 31 1.48 -7.14 8.44
CA ALA A 31 0.08 -7.42 8.72
C ALA A 31 -0.90 -6.78 7.71
N GLY A 32 -0.49 -5.82 6.87
CA GLY A 32 -1.36 -5.30 5.82
C GLY A 32 -1.59 -6.27 4.66
N TRP A 33 -0.72 -7.25 4.45
CA TRP A 33 -0.89 -8.30 3.44
C TRP A 33 -1.25 -9.63 4.09
N VAL A 34 -2.20 -10.37 3.50
CA VAL A 34 -2.68 -11.64 4.05
C VAL A 34 -2.95 -12.68 2.99
N LEU A 35 -2.87 -13.95 3.41
CA LEU A 35 -3.42 -15.10 2.71
C LEU A 35 -4.76 -15.51 3.35
N SER A 36 -5.69 -15.98 2.52
CA SER A 36 -6.98 -16.50 3.00
C SER A 36 -6.81 -17.82 3.76
N ASP A 37 -5.81 -18.62 3.36
CA ASP A 37 -5.28 -19.73 4.15
C ASP A 37 -3.76 -19.54 4.29
N LYS A 38 -3.30 -19.33 5.53
CA LYS A 38 -1.86 -19.11 5.81
C LYS A 38 -0.98 -20.34 5.53
N ASN A 39 -1.58 -21.52 5.45
CA ASN A 39 -0.84 -22.77 5.19
C ASN A 39 -0.78 -23.11 3.69
N ASP A 40 -1.51 -22.37 2.86
CA ASP A 40 -1.50 -22.50 1.40
C ASP A 40 -0.96 -21.21 0.76
N PRO A 41 0.29 -21.22 0.26
CA PRO A 41 0.93 -20.07 -0.38
C PRO A 41 0.18 -19.57 -1.62
N GLU A 42 -0.58 -20.45 -2.28
CA GLU A 42 -1.35 -20.14 -3.49
C GLU A 42 -2.77 -19.69 -3.18
N SER A 43 -3.14 -19.63 -1.90
CA SER A 43 -4.46 -19.16 -1.50
C SER A 43 -4.65 -17.69 -1.84
N ARG A 44 -5.91 -17.28 -1.91
CA ARG A 44 -6.27 -15.91 -2.27
C ARG A 44 -5.59 -14.90 -1.34
N GLN A 45 -4.86 -13.97 -1.94
CA GLN A 45 -4.25 -12.84 -1.24
C GLN A 45 -5.27 -11.73 -0.99
N GLY A 46 -5.10 -11.00 0.10
CA GLY A 46 -5.93 -9.87 0.48
C GLY A 46 -5.13 -8.77 1.17
N LEU A 47 -5.80 -7.63 1.40
CA LEU A 47 -5.21 -6.47 2.07
C LEU A 47 -6.07 -6.00 3.24
N ARG A 48 -5.42 -5.65 4.35
CA ARG A 48 -6.01 -4.90 5.47
C ARG A 48 -5.60 -3.43 5.35
N TYR A 49 -6.44 -2.63 4.68
CA TYR A 49 -6.13 -1.25 4.29
C TYR A 49 -5.77 -0.35 5.47
N GLU A 50 -6.31 -0.61 6.65
CA GLU A 50 -6.06 0.15 7.87
C GLU A 50 -4.58 0.09 8.28
N GLN A 51 -3.88 -1.01 7.98
CA GLN A 51 -2.45 -1.16 8.29
C GLN A 51 -1.56 -0.26 7.42
N PHE A 52 -2.07 0.26 6.30
CA PHE A 52 -1.34 1.18 5.43
C PHE A 52 -1.38 2.62 5.95
N ILE A 53 -2.26 2.96 6.89
CA ILE A 53 -2.37 4.33 7.43
C ILE A 53 -1.02 4.78 8.01
N ALA A 54 -0.36 3.94 8.81
CA ALA A 54 0.95 4.26 9.37
C ALA A 54 2.03 4.43 8.29
N VAL A 55 2.01 3.58 7.26
CA VAL A 55 2.94 3.66 6.11
C VAL A 55 2.74 4.96 5.34
N LEU A 56 1.48 5.35 5.10
CA LEU A 56 1.14 6.60 4.42
C LEU A 56 1.56 7.84 5.22
N ILE A 57 1.32 7.85 6.53
CA ILE A 57 1.79 8.93 7.42
C ILE A 57 3.31 9.07 7.32
N ASN A 58 4.05 7.96 7.38
CA ASN A 58 5.50 7.99 7.25
C ASN A 58 5.93 8.50 5.87
N GLY A 59 5.30 8.03 4.79
CA GLY A 59 5.57 8.49 3.43
C GLY A 59 5.34 9.99 3.25
N VAL A 60 4.24 10.53 3.77
CA VAL A 60 3.95 11.97 3.76
C VAL A 60 5.02 12.76 4.53
N ASN A 61 5.43 12.29 5.71
CA ASN A 61 6.49 12.95 6.47
C ASN A 61 7.82 12.98 5.71
N GLN A 62 8.18 11.87 5.05
CA GLN A 62 9.39 11.82 4.22
C GLN A 62 9.31 12.76 3.01
N LEU A 63 8.13 12.86 2.37
CA LEU A 63 7.90 13.78 1.27
C LEU A 63 8.01 15.24 1.72
N ASN A 64 7.40 15.59 2.86
CA ASN A 64 7.49 16.94 3.43
C ASN A 64 8.94 17.31 3.77
N ALA A 65 9.70 16.40 4.40
CA ALA A 65 11.12 16.65 4.69
C ALA A 65 11.97 16.89 3.43
N ARG A 66 11.67 16.18 2.33
CA ARG A 66 12.33 16.40 1.03
C ARG A 66 11.92 17.75 0.42
N LEU A 67 10.64 18.12 0.52
CA LEU A 67 10.15 19.40 0.03
C LEU A 67 10.83 20.56 0.76
N GLU A 68 10.88 20.53 2.10
CA GLU A 68 11.55 21.57 2.89
C GLU A 68 13.03 21.71 2.54
N LEU A 69 13.72 20.61 2.22
CA LEU A 69 15.12 20.64 1.79
C LEU A 69 15.25 21.30 0.42
N LEU A 70 14.38 20.95 -0.53
CA LEU A 70 14.40 21.50 -1.88
C LEU A 70 14.04 23.00 -1.89
N GLU A 71 13.08 23.43 -1.07
CA GLU A 71 12.70 24.83 -0.92
C GLU A 71 13.86 25.66 -0.37
N LYS A 72 14.54 25.18 0.68
CA LYS A 72 15.74 25.83 1.23
C LYS A 72 16.90 25.95 0.24
N GLN A 73 17.04 24.99 -0.68
CA GLN A 73 18.09 25.02 -1.72
C GLN A 73 17.75 25.96 -2.87
N SER A 74 16.48 26.32 -3.04
CA SER A 74 15.99 27.08 -4.19
C SER A 74 15.91 28.59 -3.95
N ASP A 75 16.36 29.09 -2.78
CA ASP A 75 16.28 30.50 -2.36
C ASP A 75 14.91 31.17 -2.65
N VAL A 76 13.83 30.42 -2.44
CA VAL A 76 12.45 30.94 -2.31
C VAL A 76 12.10 31.01 -0.83
#